data_AF-A0A9W4TUL5-F1
#
_entry.id   AF-A0A9W4TUL5-F1
#
_cell.length_a   1.000
_cell.length_b   1.000
_cell.length_c   1.000
_cell.angle_alpha   90.00
_cell.angle_beta   90.00
_cell.angle_gamma   90.00
#
_symmetry.space_group_name_H-M   'P 1'
#
loop_
_entity.id
_entity.type
_entity.pdbx_description
1 polymer ?
#
loop_
_entity_poly.entity_id
_entity_poly.type
_entity_poly.pdbx_seq_one_letter_code
_entity_poly.pdbx_strand_id
1 'polypeptide(L)'
;MLLQRQLIRIRYQQSLLFHRYIGFKNVFKFYDNVTKIEKEYKTLEDVPTAVKINDLITRVQGHPELLYLLAFFFSECKKIGILPNNSETRTKGIRYFSRFFIKLTPLHRSFWTTCYDLEVACHKHKLHPFKINNIGLLDPKNFPIDFYNQILTGEYNGVKYKHIISFGFGGPNWEKPKTND
;
A
#
# COMPACT_ATOMS: atom_id res chain seq x y z
N MET A 1 -0.19 57.65 40.34
CA MET A 1 -0.04 57.10 38.97
C MET A 1 0.41 55.62 38.95
N LEU A 2 0.01 54.80 39.94
CA LEU A 2 0.37 53.37 40.05
C LEU A 2 -0.87 52.43 40.03
N LEU A 3 -2.08 52.95 40.20
CA LEU A 3 -3.32 52.16 40.24
C LEU A 3 -3.96 51.92 38.85
N GLN A 4 -3.79 52.83 37.88
CA GLN A 4 -4.28 52.62 36.50
C GLN A 4 -3.44 51.63 35.69
N ARG A 5 -2.18 51.36 36.08
CA ARG A 5 -1.33 50.35 35.44
C ARG A 5 -1.60 48.91 35.92
N GLN A 6 -2.29 48.72 37.04
CA GLN A 6 -2.65 47.37 37.52
C GLN A 6 -3.93 46.84 36.89
N LEU A 7 -4.92 47.69 36.57
CA LEU A 7 -6.19 47.25 35.96
C LEU A 7 -6.05 46.79 34.50
N ILE A 8 -5.07 47.32 33.74
CA ILE A 8 -4.80 46.89 32.36
C ILE A 8 -4.10 45.52 32.31
N ARG A 9 -3.30 45.17 33.32
CA ARG A 9 -2.63 43.85 33.42
C ARG A 9 -3.60 42.71 33.73
N ILE A 10 -4.69 42.99 34.46
CA ILE A 10 -5.67 41.95 34.83
C ILE A 10 -6.59 41.60 33.65
N ARG A 11 -6.96 42.56 32.78
CA ARG A 11 -7.75 42.27 31.57
C ARG A 11 -6.99 41.52 30.47
N TYR A 12 -5.66 41.68 30.38
CA TYR A 12 -4.84 40.93 29.42
C TYR A 12 -4.56 39.49 29.87
N GLN A 13 -4.58 39.20 31.18
CA GLN A 13 -4.40 37.83 31.68
C GLN A 13 -5.66 36.96 31.59
N GLN A 14 -6.87 37.55 31.59
CA GLN A 14 -8.10 36.78 31.35
C GLN A 14 -8.34 36.45 29.86
N SER A 15 -7.85 37.27 28.93
CA SER A 15 -7.93 36.98 27.49
C SER A 15 -6.93 35.90 27.03
N LEU A 16 -5.72 35.88 27.60
CA LEU A 16 -4.70 34.86 27.28
C LEU A 16 -4.93 33.49 27.92
N LEU A 17 -5.78 33.39 28.94
CA LEU A 17 -6.19 32.11 29.53
C LEU A 17 -7.35 31.45 28.80
N PHE A 18 -8.13 32.18 27.99
CA PHE A 18 -9.25 31.59 27.23
C PHE A 18 -8.82 30.99 25.88
N HIS A 19 -7.77 31.54 25.24
CA HIS A 19 -7.28 31.00 23.96
C HIS A 19 -6.27 29.85 24.09
N ARG A 20 -5.73 29.58 25.28
CA ARG A 20 -4.77 28.47 25.49
C ARG A 20 -5.40 27.15 25.94
N TYR A 21 -6.70 27.13 26.25
CA TYR A 21 -7.38 25.93 26.76
C TYR A 21 -8.13 25.12 25.68
N ILE A 22 -8.35 25.69 24.49
CA ILE A 22 -9.05 25.00 23.39
C ILE A 22 -8.06 24.26 22.44
N GLY A 23 -6.78 24.62 22.47
CA GLY A 23 -5.75 24.00 21.61
C GLY A 23 -5.09 22.74 22.16
N PHE A 24 -5.09 22.50 23.48
CA PHE A 24 -4.29 21.42 24.07
C PHE A 24 -5.04 20.08 24.20
N LYS A 25 -6.36 20.11 24.45
CA LYS A 25 -7.17 18.87 24.54
C LYS A 25 -7.29 18.13 23.21
N ASN A 26 -7.28 18.85 22.09
CA ASN A 26 -7.32 18.24 20.76
C ASN A 26 -5.95 17.69 20.32
N VAL A 27 -4.85 18.33 20.73
CA VAL A 27 -3.50 17.82 20.47
C VAL A 27 -3.22 16.54 21.28
N PHE A 28 -3.64 16.48 22.54
CA PHE A 28 -3.51 15.25 23.34
C PHE A 28 -4.42 14.12 22.82
N LYS A 29 -5.67 14.39 22.43
CA LYS A 29 -6.51 13.38 21.77
C LYS A 29 -5.92 12.89 20.44
N PHE A 30 -5.27 13.77 19.68
CA PHE A 30 -4.59 13.40 18.44
C PHE A 30 -3.34 12.55 18.71
N TYR A 31 -2.53 12.93 19.71
CA TYR A 31 -1.36 12.16 20.14
C TYR A 31 -1.76 10.80 20.72
N ASP A 32 -2.80 10.75 21.54
CA ASP A 32 -3.34 9.52 22.12
C ASP A 32 -3.95 8.60 21.05
N ASN A 33 -4.67 9.15 20.06
CA ASN A 33 -5.14 8.36 18.92
C ASN A 33 -3.99 7.85 18.05
N VAL A 34 -2.99 8.68 17.74
CA VAL A 34 -1.81 8.26 16.97
C VAL A 34 -1.02 7.19 17.71
N THR A 35 -0.88 7.31 19.03
CA THR A 35 -0.16 6.33 19.88
C THR A 35 -0.95 5.03 20.05
N LYS A 36 -2.28 5.09 20.04
CA LYS A 36 -3.16 3.91 20.12
C LYS A 36 -3.19 3.14 18.79
N ILE A 37 -3.24 3.88 17.68
CA ILE A 37 -3.03 3.37 16.32
C ILE A 37 -1.63 2.75 16.23
N GLU A 38 -0.54 3.44 16.60
CA GLU A 38 0.81 2.85 16.58
C GLU A 38 0.96 1.58 17.44
N LYS A 39 0.26 1.48 18.58
CA LYS A 39 0.27 0.28 19.42
C LYS A 39 -0.48 -0.90 18.79
N GLU A 40 -1.62 -0.65 18.15
CA GLU A 40 -2.30 -1.67 17.31
C GLU A 40 -1.45 -2.05 16.09
N TYR A 41 -0.60 -1.15 15.61
CA TYR A 41 0.21 -1.34 14.41
C TYR A 41 1.49 -2.15 14.69
N LYS A 42 2.10 -2.03 15.88
CA LYS A 42 3.17 -2.96 16.31
C LYS A 42 2.69 -4.41 16.35
N THR A 43 1.46 -4.65 16.76
CA THR A 43 0.84 -5.98 16.69
C THR A 43 0.55 -6.46 15.26
N LEU A 44 0.39 -5.54 14.29
CA LEU A 44 0.21 -5.88 12.86
C LEU A 44 1.53 -6.14 12.13
N GLU A 45 2.67 -5.57 12.58
CA GLU A 45 3.98 -5.90 12.02
C GLU A 45 4.31 -7.39 12.23
N ASP A 46 3.95 -7.95 13.38
CA ASP A 46 4.17 -9.36 13.74
C ASP A 46 3.19 -10.36 13.07
N VAL A 47 2.15 -9.88 12.38
CA VAL A 47 1.23 -10.75 11.66
C VAL A 47 1.97 -11.45 10.49
N PRO A 48 1.86 -12.78 10.36
CA PRO A 48 2.54 -13.52 9.30
C PRO A 48 2.17 -13.01 7.91
N THR A 49 3.14 -12.97 7.00
CA THR A 49 2.95 -12.52 5.60
C THR A 49 1.79 -13.25 4.92
N ALA A 50 1.64 -14.55 5.13
CA ALA A 50 0.55 -15.34 4.56
C ALA A 50 -0.85 -14.82 4.96
N VAL A 51 -1.03 -14.41 6.22
CA VAL A 51 -2.29 -13.84 6.70
C VAL A 51 -2.56 -12.51 6.01
N LYS A 52 -1.55 -11.63 5.94
CA LYS A 52 -1.66 -10.33 5.23
C LYS A 52 -2.04 -10.50 3.76
N ILE A 53 -1.53 -11.54 3.10
CA ILE A 53 -1.84 -11.82 1.70
C ILE A 53 -3.25 -12.39 1.53
N ASN A 54 -3.67 -13.30 2.40
CA ASN A 54 -5.04 -13.82 2.35
C ASN A 54 -6.07 -12.72 2.58
N ASP A 55 -5.81 -11.83 3.54
CA ASP A 55 -6.63 -10.64 3.79
C ASP A 55 -6.63 -9.72 2.56
N LEU A 56 -5.46 -9.48 1.96
CA LEU A 56 -5.36 -8.67 0.76
C LEU A 56 -6.18 -9.26 -0.39
N ILE A 57 -6.02 -10.56 -0.69
CA ILE A 57 -6.76 -11.27 -1.75
C ILE A 57 -8.26 -11.14 -1.51
N THR A 58 -8.71 -11.40 -0.28
CA THR A 58 -10.12 -11.34 0.11
C THR A 58 -10.71 -9.96 -0.10
N ARG A 59 -9.92 -8.91 0.16
CA ARG A 59 -10.38 -7.53 -0.02
C ARG A 59 -10.32 -7.06 -1.47
N VAL A 60 -9.36 -7.53 -2.29
CA VAL A 60 -9.22 -7.06 -3.68
C VAL A 60 -10.06 -7.85 -4.69
N GLN A 61 -10.51 -9.06 -4.35
CA GLN A 61 -11.21 -9.95 -5.30
C GLN A 61 -12.46 -9.35 -5.96
N GLY A 62 -13.11 -8.38 -5.31
CA GLY A 62 -14.29 -7.69 -5.85
C GLY A 62 -13.98 -6.38 -6.60
N HIS A 63 -12.71 -5.96 -6.66
CA HIS A 63 -12.31 -4.65 -7.19
C HIS A 63 -11.49 -4.84 -8.47
N PRO A 64 -12.09 -4.67 -9.66
CA PRO A 64 -11.42 -4.95 -10.92
C PRO A 64 -10.20 -4.04 -11.15
N GLU A 65 -10.17 -2.83 -10.61
CA GLU A 65 -9.04 -1.90 -10.68
C GLU A 65 -7.83 -2.42 -9.89
N LEU A 66 -8.05 -2.95 -8.69
CA LEU A 66 -7.00 -3.53 -7.85
C LEU A 66 -6.45 -4.82 -8.46
N LEU A 67 -7.33 -5.66 -8.99
CA LEU A 67 -6.95 -6.87 -9.72
C LEU A 67 -6.14 -6.54 -10.98
N TYR A 68 -6.52 -5.51 -11.73
CA TYR A 68 -5.77 -5.01 -12.87
C TYR A 68 -4.38 -4.52 -12.47
N LEU A 69 -4.27 -3.68 -11.44
CA LEU A 69 -2.99 -3.15 -10.96
C LEU A 69 -2.05 -4.27 -10.48
N LEU A 70 -2.60 -5.26 -9.78
CA LEU A 70 -1.83 -6.41 -9.30
C LEU A 70 -1.37 -7.31 -10.44
N ALA A 71 -2.24 -7.60 -11.41
CA ALA A 71 -1.88 -8.33 -12.62
C ALA A 71 -0.79 -7.61 -13.41
N PHE A 72 -0.86 -6.28 -13.49
CA PHE A 72 0.18 -5.49 -14.16
C PHE A 72 1.50 -5.57 -13.40
N PHE A 73 1.47 -5.41 -12.08
CA PHE A 73 2.64 -5.54 -11.23
C PHE A 73 3.33 -6.90 -11.43
N PHE A 74 2.57 -8.00 -11.41
CA PHE A 74 3.11 -9.35 -11.65
C PHE A 74 3.66 -9.53 -13.06
N SER A 75 2.99 -8.98 -14.08
CA SER A 75 3.49 -9.01 -15.46
C SER A 75 4.85 -8.32 -15.59
N GLU A 76 5.04 -7.17 -14.91
CA GLU A 76 6.32 -6.47 -14.90
C GLU A 76 7.39 -7.19 -14.05
N CYS A 77 7.02 -7.83 -12.94
CA CYS A 77 7.90 -8.71 -12.16
C CYS A 77 8.44 -9.86 -13.03
N LYS A 78 7.56 -10.53 -13.79
CA LYS A 78 7.92 -11.61 -14.71
C LYS A 78 8.93 -11.17 -15.76
N LYS A 79 8.80 -9.95 -16.31
CA LYS A 79 9.74 -9.37 -17.30
C LYS A 79 11.16 -9.14 -16.77
N ILE A 80 11.36 -9.13 -15.45
CA ILE A 80 12.68 -9.02 -14.82
C ILE A 80 13.08 -10.28 -14.04
N GLY A 81 12.41 -11.41 -14.28
CA GLY A 81 12.78 -12.69 -13.68
C GLY A 81 12.35 -12.87 -12.22
N ILE A 82 11.39 -12.07 -11.73
CA ILE A 82 10.79 -12.24 -10.41
C ILE A 82 9.53 -13.10 -10.57
N LEU A 83 9.63 -14.39 -10.22
CA LEU A 83 8.54 -15.37 -10.31
C LEU A 83 8.20 -15.95 -8.92
N PRO A 84 7.00 -16.52 -8.71
CA PRO A 84 6.63 -17.10 -7.42
C PRO A 84 7.59 -18.19 -6.93
N ASN A 85 8.04 -19.06 -7.84
CA ASN A 85 8.77 -20.29 -7.54
C ASN A 85 10.31 -20.17 -7.63
N ASN A 86 10.85 -18.98 -7.91
CA ASN A 86 12.29 -18.81 -8.12
C ASN A 86 12.97 -17.87 -7.11
N SER A 87 12.34 -17.62 -5.95
CA SER A 87 12.77 -16.54 -5.05
C SER A 87 14.22 -16.61 -4.56
N GLU A 88 14.78 -17.80 -4.44
CA GLU A 88 16.16 -18.03 -3.98
C GLU A 88 17.20 -17.88 -5.10
N THR A 89 16.78 -18.09 -6.36
CA THR A 89 17.66 -18.11 -7.54
C THR A 89 17.59 -16.82 -8.35
N ARG A 90 16.87 -15.79 -7.86
CA ARG A 90 16.73 -14.52 -8.58
C ARG A 90 18.04 -13.77 -8.64
N THR A 91 18.38 -13.27 -9.84
CA THR A 91 19.56 -12.43 -10.06
C THR A 91 19.15 -11.09 -10.65
N LYS A 92 19.89 -10.02 -10.28
CA LYS A 92 19.63 -8.67 -10.79
C LYS A 92 20.20 -8.58 -12.21
N GLY A 93 19.35 -8.81 -13.21
CA GLY A 93 19.72 -8.59 -14.60
C GLY A 93 19.97 -7.11 -14.91
N ILE A 94 20.56 -6.83 -16.09
CA ILE A 94 20.95 -5.47 -16.53
C ILE A 94 19.77 -4.49 -16.49
N ARG A 95 18.55 -4.96 -16.79
CA ARG A 95 17.33 -4.14 -16.82
C ARG A 95 16.58 -4.07 -15.49
N TYR A 96 17.11 -4.69 -14.43
CA TYR A 96 16.42 -4.82 -13.15
C TYR A 96 16.08 -3.45 -12.57
N PHE A 97 17.07 -2.61 -12.29
CA PHE A 97 16.84 -1.34 -11.62
C PHE A 97 16.01 -0.36 -12.45
N SER A 98 16.26 -0.26 -13.75
CA SER A 98 15.49 0.63 -14.62
C SER A 98 14.01 0.25 -14.65
N ARG A 99 13.68 -1.03 -14.87
CA ARG A 99 12.29 -1.49 -14.81
C ARG A 99 11.69 -1.39 -13.41
N PHE A 100 12.47 -1.65 -12.37
CA PHE A 100 12.00 -1.54 -11.00
C PHE A 100 11.53 -0.11 -10.69
N PHE A 101 12.36 0.90 -10.99
CA PHE A 101 12.02 2.28 -10.68
C PHE A 101 11.02 2.91 -11.67
N ILE A 102 11.05 2.54 -12.95
CA ILE A 102 10.17 3.12 -13.98
C ILE A 102 8.78 2.46 -13.99
N LYS A 103 8.68 1.17 -13.65
CA LYS A 103 7.42 0.40 -13.73
C LYS A 103 6.93 -0.09 -12.36
N LEU A 104 7.73 -0.88 -11.65
CA LEU A 104 7.27 -1.53 -10.42
C LEU A 104 6.97 -0.54 -9.29
N THR A 105 7.83 0.47 -9.09
CA THR A 105 7.64 1.48 -8.04
C THR A 105 6.36 2.29 -8.25
N PRO A 106 6.08 2.85 -9.45
CA PRO A 106 4.79 3.50 -9.72
C PRO A 106 3.60 2.56 -9.55
N LEU A 107 3.65 1.33 -10.09
CA LEU A 107 2.54 0.38 -9.99
C LEU A 107 2.23 0.01 -8.54
N HIS A 108 3.26 -0.26 -7.74
CA HIS A 108 3.11 -0.53 -6.33
C HIS A 108 2.51 0.67 -5.59
N ARG A 109 2.97 1.90 -5.88
CA ARG A 109 2.41 3.11 -5.27
C ARG A 109 0.94 3.25 -5.65
N SER A 110 0.58 3.11 -6.93
CA SER A 110 -0.79 3.19 -7.40
C SER A 110 -1.67 2.15 -6.72
N PHE A 111 -1.22 0.89 -6.64
CA PHE A 111 -1.96 -0.17 -5.95
C PHE A 111 -2.30 0.21 -4.51
N TRP A 112 -1.32 0.63 -3.71
CA TRP A 112 -1.58 0.97 -2.31
C TRP A 112 -2.35 2.26 -2.12
N THR A 113 -2.18 3.25 -3.01
CA THR A 113 -3.03 4.44 -3.01
C THR A 113 -4.48 4.06 -3.29
N THR A 114 -4.75 3.24 -4.32
CA THR A 114 -6.10 2.77 -4.61
C THR A 114 -6.68 1.93 -3.48
N CYS A 115 -5.88 1.08 -2.83
CA CYS A 115 -6.32 0.37 -1.63
C CYS A 115 -6.68 1.32 -0.49
N TYR A 116 -5.95 2.43 -0.32
CA TYR A 116 -6.27 3.43 0.69
C TYR A 116 -7.56 4.18 0.35
N ASP A 117 -7.72 4.60 -0.90
CA ASP A 117 -8.89 5.34 -1.38
C ASP A 117 -10.18 4.50 -1.32
N LEU A 118 -10.07 3.18 -1.50
CA LEU A 118 -11.18 2.23 -1.37
C LEU A 118 -11.39 1.71 0.05
N GLU A 119 -10.67 2.27 1.05
CA GLU A 119 -10.69 1.83 2.45
C GLU A 119 -10.34 0.32 2.64
N VAL A 120 -9.67 -0.26 1.65
CA VAL A 120 -9.23 -1.66 1.61
C VAL A 120 -7.94 -1.86 2.42
N ALA A 121 -7.08 -0.85 2.55
CA ALA A 121 -5.87 -0.93 3.37
C ALA A 121 -5.49 0.40 4.03
N CYS A 122 -5.15 0.37 5.32
CA CYS A 122 -4.73 1.56 6.08
C CYS A 122 -3.21 1.81 6.10
N HIS A 123 -2.40 1.01 5.37
CA HIS A 123 -0.94 1.00 5.54
C HIS A 123 -0.17 1.27 4.25
N LYS A 124 0.88 2.10 4.35
CA LYS A 124 1.87 2.28 3.29
C LYS A 124 2.88 1.14 3.34
N HIS A 125 2.76 0.20 2.42
CA HIS A 125 3.79 -0.83 2.25
C HIS A 125 5.01 -0.27 1.51
N LYS A 126 6.15 -0.94 1.64
CA LYS A 126 7.42 -0.54 0.99
C LYS A 126 7.88 -1.60 0.01
N LEU A 127 8.46 -1.14 -1.10
CA LEU A 127 9.27 -1.98 -1.98
C LEU A 127 10.74 -1.95 -1.56
N HIS A 128 11.42 -3.09 -1.71
CA HIS A 128 12.84 -3.25 -1.43
C HIS A 128 13.63 -3.50 -2.72
N PRO A 129 14.00 -2.46 -3.49
CA PRO A 129 14.76 -2.61 -4.75
C PRO A 129 16.12 -3.29 -4.57
N PHE A 130 16.70 -3.25 -3.36
CA PHE A 130 18.00 -3.87 -3.12
C PHE A 130 17.91 -5.34 -2.69
N LYS A 131 16.72 -5.82 -2.29
CA LYS A 131 16.46 -7.19 -1.82
C LYS A 131 15.67 -7.97 -2.87
N ILE A 132 16.35 -8.49 -3.90
CA ILE A 132 15.69 -9.16 -5.03
C ILE A 132 14.91 -10.44 -4.63
N ASN A 133 15.37 -11.13 -3.59
CA ASN A 133 14.71 -12.34 -3.07
C ASN A 133 13.48 -12.02 -2.21
N ASN A 134 13.27 -10.76 -1.84
CA ASN A 134 12.11 -10.31 -1.09
C ASN A 134 11.85 -8.82 -1.38
N ILE A 135 11.09 -8.55 -2.44
CA ILE A 135 10.87 -7.18 -2.90
C ILE A 135 9.80 -6.44 -2.10
N GLY A 136 9.07 -7.11 -1.20
CA GLY A 136 8.00 -6.52 -0.38
C GLY A 136 6.78 -7.43 -0.30
N LEU A 137 5.66 -6.89 0.19
CA LEU A 137 4.42 -7.67 0.38
C LEU A 137 3.85 -8.15 -0.96
N LEU A 138 3.90 -7.31 -2.00
CA LEU A 138 3.45 -7.67 -3.35
C LEU A 138 4.41 -8.62 -4.11
N ASP A 139 5.46 -9.15 -3.47
CA ASP A 139 6.34 -10.12 -4.12
C ASP A 139 5.52 -11.35 -4.57
N PRO A 140 5.59 -11.79 -5.85
CA PRO A 140 4.86 -12.93 -6.37
C PRO A 140 4.98 -14.21 -5.53
N LYS A 141 6.09 -14.40 -4.82
CA LYS A 141 6.30 -15.59 -3.96
C LYS A 141 5.35 -15.65 -2.76
N ASN A 142 4.77 -14.52 -2.36
CA ASN A 142 3.88 -14.45 -1.20
C ASN A 142 2.44 -14.87 -1.55
N PHE A 143 2.10 -15.00 -2.84
CA PHE A 143 0.75 -15.30 -3.30
C PHE A 143 0.58 -16.79 -3.63
N PRO A 144 -0.63 -17.35 -3.43
CA PRO A 144 -0.96 -18.67 -3.94
C PRO A 144 -0.72 -18.74 -5.46
N ILE A 145 -0.17 -19.85 -5.93
CA ILE A 145 0.20 -20.01 -7.34
C ILE A 145 -1.02 -19.94 -8.27
N ASP A 146 -2.17 -20.42 -7.80
CA ASP A 146 -3.42 -20.39 -8.56
C ASP A 146 -3.93 -18.96 -8.71
N PHE A 147 -3.89 -18.18 -7.63
CA PHE A 147 -4.19 -16.74 -7.67
C PHE A 147 -3.28 -16.03 -8.66
N TYR A 148 -1.96 -16.22 -8.54
CA TYR A 148 -0.98 -15.58 -9.43
C TYR A 148 -1.26 -15.90 -10.91
N ASN A 149 -1.49 -17.18 -11.25
CA ASN A 149 -1.75 -17.61 -12.62
C ASN A 149 -3.08 -17.06 -13.13
N GLN A 150 -4.13 -17.16 -12.33
CA GLN A 150 -5.47 -16.73 -12.71
C GLN A 150 -5.50 -15.23 -12.96
N ILE A 151 -4.90 -14.41 -12.09
CA ILE A 151 -4.99 -12.96 -12.28
C ILE A 151 -4.29 -12.47 -13.56
N LEU A 152 -3.24 -13.19 -14.01
CA LEU A 152 -2.54 -12.89 -15.25
C LEU A 152 -3.36 -13.22 -16.50
N THR A 153 -4.46 -13.98 -16.36
CA THR A 153 -5.43 -14.17 -17.45
C THR A 153 -6.36 -12.97 -17.63
N GLY A 154 -6.35 -12.00 -16.72
CA GLY A 154 -7.23 -10.83 -16.77
C GLY A 154 -8.68 -11.09 -16.35
N GLU A 155 -8.91 -12.22 -15.70
CA GLU A 155 -10.16 -12.59 -15.05
C GLU A 155 -9.83 -13.32 -13.73
N TYR A 156 -10.54 -12.99 -12.65
CA TYR A 156 -10.40 -13.65 -11.35
C TYR A 156 -11.78 -13.88 -10.74
N ASN A 157 -12.11 -15.14 -10.43
CA ASN A 157 -13.43 -15.53 -9.89
C ASN A 157 -14.63 -14.93 -10.65
N GLY A 158 -14.56 -14.88 -11.99
CA GLY A 158 -15.61 -14.30 -12.85
C GLY A 158 -15.55 -12.77 -13.02
N VAL A 159 -14.71 -12.07 -12.25
CA VAL A 159 -14.48 -10.63 -12.39
C VAL A 159 -13.49 -10.40 -13.53
N LYS A 160 -13.97 -9.82 -14.63
CA LYS A 160 -13.17 -9.49 -15.81
C LYS A 160 -12.63 -8.07 -15.73
N TYR A 161 -11.34 -7.89 -15.95
CA TYR A 161 -10.69 -6.56 -15.87
C TYR A 161 -9.68 -6.31 -17.00
N LYS A 162 -9.65 -7.19 -18.02
CA LYS A 162 -8.90 -6.96 -19.27
C LYS A 162 -9.22 -5.64 -19.97
N HIS A 163 -10.45 -5.17 -19.80
CA HIS A 163 -10.98 -3.98 -20.48
C HIS A 163 -10.55 -2.67 -19.81
N ILE A 164 -9.97 -2.73 -18.59
CA ILE A 164 -9.49 -1.54 -17.89
C ILE A 164 -8.25 -1.01 -18.62
N ILE A 165 -8.37 0.21 -19.15
CA ILE A 165 -7.27 0.91 -19.81
C ILE A 165 -6.67 1.90 -18.80
N SER A 166 -5.46 1.61 -18.33
CA SER A 166 -4.68 2.58 -17.55
C SER A 166 -3.93 3.51 -18.50
N PHE A 167 -4.35 4.77 -18.57
CA PHE A 167 -3.65 5.79 -19.34
C PHE A 167 -2.26 6.05 -18.74
N GLY A 168 -1.20 5.88 -19.55
CA GLY A 168 0.16 6.31 -19.22
C GLY A 168 1.17 5.21 -18.85
N PHE A 169 0.75 3.99 -18.52
CA PHE A 169 1.70 2.95 -18.04
C PHE A 169 1.98 1.80 -19.02
N GLY A 170 1.22 1.67 -20.11
CA GLY A 170 1.09 0.39 -20.83
C GLY A 170 0.14 -0.54 -20.07
N GLY A 171 -0.16 -1.74 -20.58
CA GLY A 171 -1.01 -2.72 -19.90
C GLY A 171 -0.29 -4.02 -19.55
N PRO A 172 -0.94 -4.91 -18.76
CA PRO A 172 -0.43 -6.25 -18.51
C PRO A 172 -0.30 -7.06 -19.81
N ASN A 173 0.71 -7.92 -19.89
CA ASN A 173 0.77 -8.95 -20.93
C ASN A 173 -0.14 -10.12 -20.49
N TRP A 174 -1.37 -10.15 -21.00
CA TRP A 174 -2.35 -11.17 -20.64
C TRP A 174 -1.94 -12.57 -21.08
N GLU A 175 -2.13 -13.55 -20.20
CA GLU A 175 -1.85 -14.96 -20.46
C GLU A 175 -3.10 -15.69 -20.96
N LYS A 176 -2.88 -16.75 -21.74
CA LYS A 176 -3.96 -17.69 -22.10
C LYS A 176 -4.33 -18.51 -20.86
N PRO A 177 -5.62 -18.82 -20.65
CA PRO A 177 -6.01 -19.78 -19.63
C PRO A 177 -5.27 -21.10 -19.88
N LYS A 178 -4.81 -21.76 -18.83
CA LYS A 178 -4.32 -23.14 -18.95
C LYS A 178 -5.53 -24.03 -19.26
N THR A 179 -5.64 -24.52 -20.49
CA THR A 179 -6.52 -25.63 -20.80
C THR A 179 -5.92 -26.88 -20.17
N ASN A 180 -6.67 -27.52 -19.27
CA ASN A 180 -6.36 -28.88 -18.86
C ASN A 180 -6.77 -29.78 -20.03
N ASP A 181 -5.82 -30.10 -20.90
CA ASP A 181 -5.94 -31.22 -21.85
C ASP A 181 -5.61 -32.54 -21.13
#